data_AF-A0A8K0HE63-F1
#
_entry.id   AF-A0A8K0HE63-F1
#
_cell.length_a   1.000
_cell.length_b   1.000
_cell.length_c   1.000
_cell.angle_alpha   90.00
_cell.angle_beta   90.00
_cell.angle_gamma   90.00
#
_symmetry.space_group_name_H-M   'P 1'
#
loop_
_entity.id
_entity.type
_entity.pdbx_description
1 polymer ?
#
loop_
_entity_poly.entity_id
_entity_poly.type
_entity_poly.pdbx_seq_one_letter_code
_entity_poly.pdbx_strand_id
1 'polypeptide(L)'
;MILYFVYKNVAFGLTLFYYELYTSFSGEVLYDDWYMTLFNVLLTSLPVISLGVLEQDVSSEVCLQFPSLYQQGQKNIYFSWSHIVGWILNGVLSSLVIFLANIYILSPAAFKEDGHVADLTHLGAITYTCIIWTVNCQIALIISHFTWIQHLFMWGSILLWYIFLFMYGALPPSYSQRGFRILVESLGLVPMYWLVTLLVVVVSLLPYFTHIAVQRLFYPMDDHVIQEMKYSGKDVVDDQMWQREQSNSKKMTQVGISARIDARIRYLKDNLHQKKASLYRSVSPIFRSLTSSPMFYF
;
A
#
# COMPACT_ATOMS: atom_id res chain seq x y z
N MET A 1 -2.31 -3.51 2.09
CA MET A 1 -3.76 -3.71 1.90
C MET A 1 -4.61 -3.39 3.14
N ILE A 2 -4.45 -4.08 4.29
CA ILE A 2 -5.36 -3.93 5.46
C ILE A 2 -5.37 -2.49 6.01
N LEU A 3 -4.20 -1.89 6.22
CA LEU A 3 -4.09 -0.53 6.76
C LEU A 3 -4.78 0.50 5.86
N TYR A 4 -4.61 0.33 4.55
CA TYR A 4 -5.29 1.14 3.56
C TYR A 4 -6.82 0.95 3.58
N PHE A 5 -7.29 -0.29 3.77
CA PHE A 5 -8.71 -0.57 3.93
C PHE A 5 -9.30 0.14 5.15
N VAL A 6 -8.57 0.18 6.28
CA VAL A 6 -8.97 0.96 7.46
C VAL A 6 -9.01 2.46 7.13
N TYR A 7 -7.95 2.99 6.51
CA TYR A 7 -7.88 4.40 6.10
C TYR A 7 -9.09 4.83 5.25
N LYS A 8 -9.42 4.10 4.18
CA LYS A 8 -10.52 4.51 3.28
C LYS A 8 -11.88 4.51 3.98
N ASN A 9 -12.11 3.57 4.90
CA ASN A 9 -13.37 3.45 5.63
C ASN A 9 -13.49 4.53 6.71
N VAL A 10 -12.39 4.83 7.40
CA VAL A 10 -12.31 5.95 8.35
C VAL A 10 -12.53 7.26 7.61
N ALA A 11 -11.87 7.45 6.47
CA ALA A 11 -12.01 8.66 5.67
C ALA A 11 -13.47 8.86 5.23
N PHE A 12 -14.10 7.82 4.68
CA PHE A 12 -15.50 7.87 4.28
C PHE A 12 -16.46 8.10 5.47
N GLY A 13 -16.39 7.24 6.49
CA GLY A 13 -17.32 7.29 7.62
C GLY A 13 -17.24 8.59 8.43
N LEU A 14 -16.05 9.17 8.60
CA LEU A 14 -15.90 10.42 9.34
C LEU A 14 -16.49 11.62 8.61
N THR A 15 -16.54 11.63 7.27
CA THR A 15 -17.22 12.74 6.57
C THR A 15 -18.72 12.81 6.87
N LEU A 16 -19.39 11.66 7.01
CA LEU A 16 -20.78 11.59 7.46
C LEU A 16 -20.90 12.07 8.91
N PHE A 17 -19.99 11.62 9.79
CA PHE A 17 -19.97 12.04 11.19
C PHE A 17 -19.79 13.55 11.36
N TYR A 18 -18.91 14.17 10.57
CA TYR A 18 -18.72 15.62 10.61
C TYR A 18 -19.94 16.39 10.08
N TYR A 19 -20.65 15.85 9.09
CA TYR A 19 -21.90 16.44 8.63
C TYR A 19 -22.99 16.41 9.69
N GLU A 20 -23.17 15.28 10.38
CA GLU A 20 -24.11 15.17 11.51
C GLU A 20 -23.77 16.16 12.63
N LEU A 21 -22.49 16.35 12.94
CA LEU A 21 -22.06 17.39 13.87
C LEU A 21 -22.42 18.80 13.39
N TYR A 22 -22.22 19.09 12.10
CA TYR A 22 -22.53 20.38 11.50
C TYR A 22 -24.03 20.70 11.52
N THR A 23 -24.89 19.70 11.32
CA THR A 23 -26.36 19.86 11.37
C THR A 23 -26.96 19.69 12.76
N SER A 24 -26.14 19.69 13.82
CA SER A 24 -26.58 19.49 15.21
C SER A 24 -27.35 18.17 15.43
N PHE A 25 -26.89 17.10 14.79
CA PHE A 25 -27.47 15.75 14.85
C PHE A 25 -28.94 15.67 14.42
N SER A 26 -29.27 16.40 13.35
CA SER A 26 -30.63 16.39 12.77
C SER A 26 -31.04 15.04 12.17
N GLY A 27 -30.08 14.14 11.90
CA GLY A 27 -30.31 12.84 11.25
C GLY A 27 -30.46 12.94 9.73
N GLU A 28 -30.18 14.10 9.15
CA GLU A 28 -30.11 14.26 7.70
C GLU A 28 -28.79 13.72 7.15
N VAL A 29 -28.87 12.82 6.17
CA VAL A 29 -27.68 12.17 5.59
C VAL A 29 -27.11 12.98 4.41
N LEU A 30 -25.80 13.20 4.43
CA LEU A 30 -25.06 13.91 3.37
C LEU A 30 -25.04 13.14 2.04
N TYR A 31 -24.90 11.82 2.10
CA TYR A 31 -24.82 10.97 0.91
C TYR A 31 -26.15 10.27 0.65
N ASP A 32 -26.42 10.05 -0.63
CA ASP A 32 -27.52 9.20 -1.06
C ASP A 32 -27.25 7.73 -0.68
N ASP A 33 -28.31 6.97 -0.40
CA ASP A 33 -28.22 5.57 0.03
C ASP A 33 -27.50 4.68 -1.00
N TRP A 34 -27.71 4.96 -2.29
CA TRP A 34 -27.01 4.23 -3.34
C TRP A 34 -25.51 4.56 -3.34
N TYR A 35 -25.13 5.79 -3.03
CA TYR A 35 -23.71 6.20 -2.97
C TYR A 35 -23.01 5.47 -1.83
N MET A 36 -23.65 5.39 -0.65
CA MET A 36 -23.10 4.69 0.51
C MET A 36 -22.86 3.20 0.21
N THR A 37 -23.81 2.55 -0.44
CA THR A 37 -23.71 1.12 -0.79
C THR A 37 -22.63 0.87 -1.85
N LEU A 38 -22.57 1.74 -2.87
CA LEU A 38 -21.67 1.60 -4.01
C LEU A 38 -20.19 1.78 -3.62
N PHE A 39 -19.91 2.61 -2.61
CA PHE A 39 -18.57 2.94 -2.16
C PHE A 39 -17.74 1.69 -1.84
N ASN A 40 -18.28 0.83 -0.98
CA ASN A 40 -17.56 -0.32 -0.46
C ASN A 40 -17.57 -1.53 -1.40
N VAL A 41 -18.63 -1.70 -2.19
CA VAL A 41 -18.85 -2.91 -2.98
C VAL A 41 -18.13 -2.85 -4.33
N LEU A 42 -18.23 -1.74 -5.06
CA LEU A 42 -17.74 -1.66 -6.44
C LEU A 42 -16.61 -0.65 -6.62
N LEU A 43 -16.75 0.56 -6.06
CA LEU A 43 -15.83 1.65 -6.40
C LEU A 43 -14.47 1.48 -5.72
N THR A 44 -14.44 1.10 -4.43
CA THR A 44 -13.17 1.09 -3.68
C THR A 44 -12.67 -0.31 -3.33
N SER A 45 -13.36 -1.37 -3.77
CA SER A 45 -12.94 -2.76 -3.54
C SER A 45 -11.95 -3.22 -4.62
N LEU A 46 -12.25 -2.99 -5.90
CA LEU A 46 -11.44 -3.46 -7.03
C LEU A 46 -10.00 -2.93 -6.99
N PRO A 47 -9.74 -1.62 -6.77
CA PRO A 47 -8.37 -1.13 -6.65
C PRO A 47 -7.63 -1.74 -5.44
N VAL A 48 -8.33 -1.98 -4.33
CA VAL A 48 -7.74 -2.55 -3.11
C VAL A 48 -7.39 -4.03 -3.30
N ILE A 49 -8.25 -4.79 -3.98
CA ILE A 49 -7.98 -6.19 -4.32
C ILE A 49 -6.78 -6.24 -5.27
N SER A 50 -6.74 -5.36 -6.27
CA SER A 50 -5.59 -5.27 -7.18
C SER A 50 -4.30 -4.96 -6.45
N LEU A 51 -4.32 -4.03 -5.49
CA LEU A 51 -3.18 -3.72 -4.62
C LEU A 51 -2.79 -4.92 -3.75
N GLY A 52 -3.76 -5.72 -3.29
CA GLY A 52 -3.49 -6.90 -2.47
C GLY A 52 -2.87 -8.07 -3.24
N VAL A 53 -3.21 -8.23 -4.52
CA VAL A 53 -2.84 -9.41 -5.32
C VAL A 53 -1.63 -9.15 -6.21
N LEU A 54 -1.53 -7.96 -6.82
CA LEU A 54 -0.56 -7.68 -7.89
C LEU A 54 0.63 -6.83 -7.42
N GLU A 55 0.57 -6.28 -6.21
CA GLU A 55 1.64 -5.41 -5.72
C GLU A 55 2.89 -6.22 -5.36
N GLN A 56 4.03 -5.72 -5.82
CA GLN A 56 5.35 -6.26 -5.50
C GLN A 56 6.28 -5.08 -5.21
N ASP A 57 6.67 -4.91 -3.95
CA ASP A 57 7.59 -3.84 -3.56
C ASP A 57 8.97 -4.03 -4.21
N VAL A 58 9.43 -5.28 -4.29
CA VAL A 58 10.71 -5.68 -4.89
C VAL A 58 10.52 -6.99 -5.65
N SER A 59 11.15 -7.11 -6.82
CA SER A 59 11.10 -8.33 -7.64
C SER A 59 11.62 -9.56 -6.89
N SER A 60 11.04 -10.73 -7.15
CA SER A 60 11.40 -12.01 -6.52
C SER A 60 12.90 -12.34 -6.58
N GLU A 61 13.55 -12.07 -7.72
CA GLU A 61 14.99 -12.30 -7.91
C GLU A 61 15.85 -11.51 -6.93
N VAL A 62 15.49 -10.25 -6.67
CA VAL A 62 16.20 -9.37 -5.75
C VAL A 62 15.90 -9.75 -4.30
N CYS A 63 14.66 -10.15 -3.99
CA CYS A 63 14.31 -10.66 -2.67
C CYS A 63 15.14 -11.89 -2.27
N LEU A 64 15.49 -12.77 -3.23
CA LEU A 64 16.38 -13.91 -2.97
C LEU A 64 17.83 -13.49 -2.69
N GLN A 65 18.27 -12.35 -3.24
CA GLN A 65 19.61 -11.82 -3.01
C GLN A 65 19.73 -11.14 -1.63
N PHE A 66 18.65 -10.51 -1.14
CA PHE A 66 18.61 -9.74 0.11
C PHE A 66 17.67 -10.37 1.15
N PRO A 67 18.12 -11.41 1.89
CA PRO A 67 17.28 -12.10 2.86
C PRO A 67 16.85 -11.24 4.06
N SER A 68 17.49 -10.08 4.31
CA SER A 68 17.09 -9.11 5.34
C SER A 68 15.68 -8.53 5.12
N LEU A 69 15.23 -8.40 3.87
CA LEU A 69 13.88 -7.93 3.54
C LEU A 69 12.81 -8.81 4.19
N TYR A 70 13.05 -10.12 4.25
CA TYR A 70 12.13 -11.06 4.90
C TYR A 70 12.06 -10.88 6.43
N GLN A 71 13.14 -10.41 7.08
CA GLN A 71 13.11 -10.18 8.52
C GLN A 71 12.17 -9.05 8.93
N GLN A 72 11.93 -8.08 8.05
CA GLN A 72 11.03 -6.96 8.32
C GLN A 72 9.60 -7.45 8.60
N GLY A 73 9.17 -8.50 7.88
CA GLY A 73 7.91 -9.20 8.13
C GLY A 73 7.90 -9.94 9.47
N GLN A 74 8.96 -10.68 9.80
CA GLN A 74 9.06 -11.40 11.08
C GLN A 74 9.07 -10.47 12.30
N LYS A 75 9.68 -9.28 12.16
CA LYS A 75 9.70 -8.23 13.18
C LYS A 75 8.41 -7.41 13.22
N ASN A 76 7.44 -7.72 12.35
CA ASN A 76 6.17 -7.04 12.24
C ASN A 76 6.29 -5.51 12.09
N ILE A 77 7.28 -5.05 11.30
CA ILE A 77 7.58 -3.62 11.16
C ILE A 77 6.41 -2.89 10.49
N TYR A 78 5.84 -3.49 9.44
CA TYR A 78 4.76 -2.90 8.65
C TYR A 78 3.37 -2.93 9.33
N PHE A 79 3.12 -3.88 10.23
CA PHE A 79 1.83 -4.03 10.93
C PHE A 79 1.99 -3.85 12.45
N SER A 80 2.76 -2.83 12.85
CA SER A 80 2.85 -2.41 14.24
C SER A 80 1.71 -1.45 14.61
N TRP A 81 1.39 -1.37 15.91
CA TRP A 81 0.34 -0.49 16.42
C TRP A 81 0.52 0.99 16.02
N SER A 82 1.78 1.47 16.01
CA SER A 82 2.09 2.84 15.61
C SER A 82 1.70 3.11 14.14
N HIS A 83 1.92 2.15 13.24
CA HIS A 83 1.51 2.30 11.84
C HIS A 83 -0.01 2.27 11.71
N ILE A 84 -0.70 1.36 12.42
CA ILE A 84 -2.17 1.31 12.42
C ILE A 84 -2.76 2.66 12.85
N VAL A 85 -2.28 3.22 13.95
CA VAL A 85 -2.72 4.54 14.43
C VAL A 85 -2.36 5.63 13.43
N GLY A 86 -1.17 5.59 12.82
CA GLY A 86 -0.77 6.54 11.78
C GLY A 86 -1.71 6.53 10.57
N TRP A 87 -2.15 5.36 10.11
CA TRP A 87 -3.12 5.22 9.01
C TRP A 87 -4.52 5.72 9.40
N ILE A 88 -4.96 5.46 10.64
CA ILE A 88 -6.23 6.00 11.16
C ILE A 88 -6.15 7.53 11.22
N LEU A 89 -5.06 8.09 11.75
CA LEU A 89 -4.85 9.53 11.83
C LEU A 89 -4.81 10.18 10.44
N ASN A 90 -4.15 9.54 9.47
CA ASN A 90 -4.18 10.01 8.08
C ASN A 90 -5.62 10.02 7.53
N GLY A 91 -6.42 9.01 7.86
CA GLY A 91 -7.83 8.95 7.48
C GLY A 91 -8.66 10.07 8.08
N VAL A 92 -8.46 10.37 9.37
CA VAL A 92 -9.06 11.49 10.10
C VAL A 92 -8.67 12.83 9.47
N LEU A 93 -7.39 13.04 9.19
CA LEU A 93 -6.91 14.29 8.58
C LEU A 93 -7.47 14.47 7.16
N SER A 94 -7.43 13.40 6.35
CA SER A 94 -7.96 13.42 4.98
C SER A 94 -9.47 13.74 4.97
N SER A 95 -10.27 13.08 5.81
CA SER A 95 -11.72 13.33 5.87
C SER A 95 -12.06 14.71 6.40
N LEU A 96 -11.32 15.19 7.41
CA LEU A 96 -11.51 16.52 7.96
C LEU A 96 -11.22 17.60 6.91
N VAL A 97 -10.11 17.47 6.19
CA VAL A 97 -9.77 18.37 5.08
C VAL A 97 -10.82 18.33 3.99
N ILE A 98 -11.24 17.13 3.55
CA ILE A 98 -12.28 16.99 2.52
C ILE A 98 -13.58 17.66 2.96
N PHE A 99 -14.05 17.40 4.17
CA PHE A 99 -15.30 17.96 4.68
C PHE A 99 -15.23 19.48 4.83
N LEU A 100 -14.22 19.99 5.54
CA LEU A 100 -14.09 21.42 5.79
C LEU A 100 -13.87 22.19 4.48
N ALA A 101 -12.99 21.72 3.59
CA ALA A 101 -12.75 22.40 2.33
C ALA A 101 -14.01 22.48 1.47
N ASN A 102 -14.80 21.40 1.38
CA ASN A 102 -16.06 21.45 0.65
C ASN A 102 -17.07 22.42 1.29
N ILE A 103 -17.26 22.38 2.62
CA ILE A 103 -18.17 23.31 3.31
C ILE A 103 -17.73 24.78 3.13
N TYR A 104 -16.45 25.08 3.30
CA TYR A 104 -15.94 26.46 3.21
C TYR A 104 -15.94 27.00 1.78
N ILE A 105 -15.70 26.16 0.78
CA ILE A 105 -15.68 26.61 -0.62
C ILE A 105 -17.11 26.73 -1.17
N LEU A 106 -18.02 25.81 -0.82
CA LEU A 106 -19.37 25.78 -1.38
C LEU A 106 -20.40 26.63 -0.60
N SER A 107 -20.20 26.91 0.68
CA SER A 107 -21.18 27.70 1.47
C SER A 107 -21.25 29.19 1.11
N PRO A 108 -20.15 29.91 0.81
CA PRO A 108 -20.21 31.33 0.48
C PRO A 108 -20.23 31.60 -1.04
N ALA A 109 -19.95 30.60 -1.87
CA ALA A 109 -19.80 30.77 -3.31
C ALA A 109 -21.11 30.52 -4.05
N ALA A 110 -21.43 31.42 -4.99
CA ALA A 110 -22.42 31.11 -6.03
C ALA A 110 -21.91 29.92 -6.85
N PHE A 111 -22.63 28.81 -6.79
CA PHE A 111 -22.21 27.56 -7.41
C PHE A 111 -22.54 27.52 -8.91
N LYS A 112 -23.64 28.17 -9.31
CA LYS A 112 -24.08 28.27 -10.71
C LYS A 112 -23.88 29.69 -11.26
N GLU A 113 -23.69 29.82 -12.57
CA GLU A 113 -23.61 31.14 -13.25
C GLU A 113 -24.83 32.03 -12.96
N ASP A 114 -25.97 31.40 -12.67
CA ASP A 114 -27.23 32.04 -12.27
C ASP A 114 -27.26 32.53 -10.81
N GLY A 115 -26.12 32.50 -10.08
CA GLY A 115 -26.02 33.00 -8.71
C GLY A 115 -26.60 32.08 -7.62
N HIS A 116 -27.09 30.88 -7.98
CA HIS A 116 -27.69 29.95 -7.02
C HIS A 116 -26.62 29.24 -6.18
N VAL A 117 -26.92 29.09 -4.89
CA VAL A 117 -26.04 28.44 -3.90
C VAL A 117 -26.13 26.91 -4.02
N ALA A 118 -25.06 26.21 -3.67
CA ALA A 118 -25.04 24.76 -3.62
C ALA A 118 -26.01 24.22 -2.55
N ASP A 119 -27.02 23.47 -2.99
CA ASP A 119 -27.91 22.70 -2.12
C ASP A 119 -27.21 21.43 -1.58
N LEU A 120 -27.82 20.78 -0.57
CA LEU A 120 -27.29 19.58 0.09
C LEU A 120 -26.89 18.49 -0.91
N THR A 121 -27.72 18.29 -1.92
CA THR A 121 -27.48 17.28 -2.95
C THR A 121 -26.19 17.55 -3.73
N HIS A 122 -25.90 18.81 -4.05
CA HIS A 122 -24.66 19.21 -4.70
C HIS A 122 -23.47 19.00 -3.76
N LEU A 123 -23.58 19.45 -2.51
CA LEU A 123 -22.54 19.25 -1.51
C LEU A 123 -22.21 17.76 -1.32
N GLY A 124 -23.21 16.89 -1.22
CA GLY A 124 -23.05 15.44 -1.09
C GLY A 124 -22.35 14.81 -2.29
N ALA A 125 -22.79 15.13 -3.50
CA ALA A 125 -22.19 14.60 -4.73
C ALA A 125 -20.72 15.04 -4.93
N ILE A 126 -20.41 16.30 -4.60
CA ILE A 126 -19.06 16.85 -4.73
C ILE A 126 -18.13 16.25 -3.68
N THR A 127 -18.57 16.24 -2.42
CA THR A 127 -17.78 15.65 -1.31
C THR A 127 -17.50 14.17 -1.58
N TYR A 128 -18.49 13.42 -2.06
CA TYR A 128 -18.32 12.00 -2.40
C TYR A 128 -17.36 11.80 -3.59
N THR A 129 -17.44 12.65 -4.62
CA THR A 129 -16.47 12.66 -5.73
C THR A 129 -15.05 12.90 -5.19
N CYS A 130 -14.87 13.88 -4.31
CA CYS A 130 -13.58 14.18 -3.70
C CYS A 130 -13.01 12.98 -2.92
N ILE A 131 -13.86 12.22 -2.21
CA ILE A 131 -13.43 11.01 -1.49
C ILE A 131 -12.96 9.95 -2.48
N ILE A 132 -13.71 9.67 -3.55
CA ILE A 132 -13.34 8.64 -4.53
C ILE A 132 -11.98 8.96 -5.17
N TRP A 133 -11.79 10.22 -5.56
CA TRP A 133 -10.51 10.65 -6.12
C TRP A 133 -9.39 10.58 -5.09
N THR A 134 -9.60 11.09 -3.87
CA THR A 134 -8.59 11.06 -2.80
C THR A 134 -8.16 9.63 -2.50
N VAL A 135 -9.12 8.72 -2.33
CA VAL A 135 -8.87 7.30 -2.03
C VAL A 135 -8.13 6.63 -3.20
N ASN A 136 -8.54 6.81 -4.45
CA ASN A 136 -7.82 6.23 -5.59
C ASN A 136 -6.41 6.81 -5.77
N CYS A 137 -6.23 8.13 -5.63
CA CYS A 137 -4.92 8.77 -5.71
C CYS A 137 -4.02 8.38 -4.52
N GLN A 138 -4.59 8.16 -3.34
CA GLN A 138 -3.86 7.64 -2.19
C GLN A 138 -3.29 6.25 -2.48
N ILE A 139 -4.02 5.37 -3.17
CA ILE A 139 -3.48 4.07 -3.65
C ILE A 139 -2.32 4.31 -4.61
N ALA A 140 -2.48 5.22 -5.56
CA ALA A 140 -1.42 5.53 -6.52
C ALA A 140 -0.12 6.01 -5.84
N LEU A 141 -0.22 6.71 -4.70
CA LEU A 141 0.95 7.11 -3.91
C LEU A 141 1.61 5.96 -3.13
N ILE A 142 0.88 4.86 -2.88
CA ILE A 142 1.37 3.70 -2.11
C ILE A 142 2.02 2.66 -3.04
N ILE A 143 1.49 2.51 -4.26
CA ILE A 143 2.00 1.51 -5.21
C ILE A 143 3.46 1.80 -5.56
N SER A 144 4.30 0.78 -5.43
CA SER A 144 5.69 0.79 -5.86
C SER A 144 5.83 0.27 -7.29
N HIS A 145 5.10 -0.78 -7.66
CA HIS A 145 5.19 -1.41 -8.97
C HIS A 145 3.90 -1.22 -9.79
N PHE A 146 3.87 -0.15 -10.60
CA PHE A 146 2.68 0.30 -11.31
C PHE A 146 2.38 -0.53 -12.57
N THR A 147 1.56 -1.58 -12.42
CA THR A 147 1.13 -2.45 -13.53
C THR A 147 -0.02 -1.86 -14.35
N TRP A 148 -0.16 -2.28 -15.61
CA TRP A 148 -1.32 -1.89 -16.45
C TRP A 148 -2.67 -2.30 -15.84
N ILE A 149 -2.73 -3.47 -15.21
CA ILE A 149 -3.97 -3.97 -14.58
C ILE A 149 -4.38 -3.07 -13.40
N GLN A 150 -3.42 -2.62 -12.58
CA GLN A 150 -3.72 -1.67 -11.50
C GLN A 150 -4.26 -0.34 -12.05
N HIS A 151 -3.68 0.20 -13.14
CA HIS A 151 -4.22 1.40 -13.80
C HIS A 151 -5.66 1.19 -14.24
N LEU A 152 -5.96 0.05 -14.88
CA LEU A 152 -7.31 -0.27 -15.33
C LEU A 152 -8.30 -0.26 -14.16
N PHE A 153 -7.95 -0.82 -13.01
CA PHE A 153 -8.85 -0.82 -11.85
C PHE A 153 -8.98 0.54 -11.17
N MET A 154 -7.91 1.35 -11.08
CA MET A 154 -7.99 2.70 -10.51
C MET A 154 -8.79 3.66 -11.40
N TRP A 155 -8.46 3.74 -12.69
CA TRP A 155 -9.20 4.58 -13.64
C TRP A 155 -10.61 4.03 -13.89
N GLY A 156 -10.75 2.70 -13.92
CA GLY A 156 -12.05 2.03 -14.04
C GLY A 156 -12.97 2.34 -12.85
N SER A 157 -12.43 2.42 -11.63
CA SER A 157 -13.18 2.85 -10.43
C SER A 157 -13.70 4.28 -10.58
N ILE A 158 -12.84 5.22 -10.98
CA ILE A 158 -13.21 6.62 -11.18
C ILE A 158 -14.24 6.74 -12.32
N LEU A 159 -14.01 6.05 -13.44
CA LEU A 159 -14.93 6.05 -14.58
C LEU A 159 -16.29 5.46 -14.20
N LEU A 160 -16.30 4.37 -13.42
CA LEU A 160 -17.52 3.71 -12.96
C LEU A 160 -18.37 4.66 -12.09
N TRP A 161 -17.74 5.52 -11.29
CA TRP A 161 -18.45 6.55 -10.55
C TRP A 161 -19.20 7.53 -11.46
N TYR A 162 -18.55 8.03 -12.52
CA TYR A 162 -19.19 8.94 -13.47
C TYR A 162 -20.27 8.25 -14.31
N ILE A 163 -20.04 7.00 -14.73
CA ILE A 163 -21.06 6.19 -15.41
C ILE A 163 -22.26 5.99 -14.49
N PHE A 164 -22.03 5.68 -13.22
CA PHE A 164 -23.10 5.53 -12.24
C PHE A 164 -23.88 6.83 -12.06
N LEU A 165 -23.21 7.98 -11.89
CA LEU A 165 -23.88 9.28 -11.78
C LEU A 165 -24.73 9.60 -13.03
N PHE A 166 -24.23 9.27 -14.22
CA PHE A 166 -24.96 9.45 -15.48
C PHE A 166 -26.21 8.56 -15.54
N MET A 167 -26.04 7.26 -15.27
CA MET A 167 -27.14 6.28 -15.33
C MET A 167 -28.18 6.52 -14.24
N TYR A 168 -27.75 6.78 -13.00
CA TYR A 168 -28.62 7.08 -11.87
C TYR A 168 -29.40 8.39 -12.07
N GLY A 169 -28.75 9.40 -12.68
CA GLY A 169 -29.40 10.65 -13.02
C GLY A 169 -30.38 10.57 -14.21
N ALA A 170 -30.29 9.53 -15.04
CA ALA A 170 -31.22 9.29 -16.14
C ALA A 170 -32.50 8.56 -15.71
N LEU A 171 -32.53 7.97 -14.50
CA LEU A 171 -33.71 7.30 -13.97
C LEU A 171 -34.83 8.31 -13.65
N PRO A 172 -36.11 7.89 -13.68
CA PRO A 172 -37.22 8.75 -13.30
C PRO A 172 -37.05 9.32 -11.87
N PRO A 173 -37.56 10.53 -11.60
CA PRO A 173 -37.47 11.17 -10.28
C PRO A 173 -38.02 10.31 -9.13
N SER A 174 -38.95 9.40 -9.41
CA SER A 174 -39.50 8.46 -8.43
C SER A 174 -38.46 7.51 -7.83
N TYR A 175 -37.40 7.19 -8.58
CA TYR A 175 -36.33 6.28 -8.15
C TYR A 175 -35.04 7.02 -7.82
N SER A 176 -34.71 8.08 -8.57
CA SER A 176 -33.48 8.84 -8.40
C SER A 176 -33.57 9.86 -7.27
N GLN A 177 -34.78 10.32 -6.89
CA GLN A 177 -35.01 11.36 -5.88
C GLN A 177 -34.02 12.54 -6.00
N ARG A 178 -32.99 12.54 -5.15
CA ARG A 178 -31.90 13.52 -5.06
C ARG A 178 -30.91 13.45 -6.24
N GLY A 179 -30.76 12.31 -6.91
CA GLY A 179 -29.81 12.12 -8.01
C GLY A 179 -30.27 12.58 -9.40
N PHE A 180 -31.51 13.06 -9.56
CA PHE A 180 -32.08 13.30 -10.89
C PHE A 180 -31.28 14.37 -11.67
N ARG A 181 -30.72 13.97 -12.82
CA ARG A 181 -29.92 14.79 -13.75
C ARG A 181 -28.76 15.60 -13.13
N ILE A 182 -28.29 15.19 -11.95
CA ILE A 182 -27.30 15.95 -11.18
C ILE A 182 -25.99 16.19 -11.94
N LEU A 183 -25.47 15.17 -12.62
CA LEU A 183 -24.22 15.25 -13.36
C LEU A 183 -24.36 16.10 -14.63
N VAL A 184 -25.45 15.90 -15.39
CA VAL A 184 -25.60 16.49 -16.73
C VAL A 184 -26.03 17.96 -16.65
N GLU A 185 -26.89 18.32 -15.71
CA GLU A 185 -27.50 19.67 -15.66
C GLU A 185 -26.86 20.59 -14.62
N SER A 186 -26.21 20.04 -13.59
CA SER A 186 -25.81 20.82 -12.41
C SER A 186 -24.33 20.76 -12.06
N LEU A 187 -23.65 19.61 -12.15
CA LEU A 187 -22.22 19.52 -11.81
C LEU A 187 -21.28 19.54 -13.01
N GLY A 188 -21.56 18.76 -14.05
CA GLY A 188 -20.61 18.51 -15.13
C GLY A 188 -20.28 19.75 -15.96
N LEU A 189 -21.26 20.65 -16.11
CA LEU A 189 -21.12 21.91 -16.86
C LEU A 189 -20.39 22.99 -16.06
N VAL A 190 -20.34 22.89 -14.72
CA VAL A 190 -19.83 23.93 -13.84
C VAL A 190 -18.31 23.74 -13.63
N PRO A 191 -17.45 24.67 -14.05
CA PRO A 191 -16.00 24.53 -13.89
C PRO A 191 -15.55 24.44 -12.42
N MET A 192 -16.28 25.09 -11.51
CA MET A 192 -16.00 25.06 -10.07
C MET A 192 -16.01 23.65 -9.52
N TYR A 193 -16.87 22.75 -10.01
CA TYR A 193 -16.90 21.35 -9.57
C TYR A 193 -15.56 20.64 -9.77
N TRP A 194 -14.98 20.79 -10.96
CA TRP A 194 -13.71 20.15 -11.32
C TRP A 194 -12.53 20.76 -10.56
N LEU A 195 -12.51 22.09 -10.43
CA LEU A 195 -11.47 22.80 -9.69
C LEU A 195 -11.49 22.47 -8.20
N VAL A 196 -12.67 22.46 -7.58
CA VAL A 196 -12.82 22.07 -6.17
C VAL A 196 -12.38 20.62 -5.98
N THR A 197 -12.82 19.71 -6.84
CA THR A 197 -12.41 18.30 -6.76
C THR A 197 -10.89 18.16 -6.81
N LEU A 198 -10.23 18.80 -7.78
CA LEU A 198 -8.78 18.77 -7.92
C LEU A 198 -8.08 19.36 -6.69
N LEU A 199 -8.50 20.55 -6.25
CA LEU A 199 -7.91 21.25 -5.12
C LEU A 199 -8.03 20.42 -3.83
N VAL A 200 -9.22 19.92 -3.54
CA VAL A 200 -9.49 19.14 -2.32
C VAL A 200 -8.65 17.86 -2.31
N VAL A 201 -8.53 17.17 -3.44
CA VAL A 201 -7.71 15.95 -3.56
C VAL A 201 -6.22 16.25 -3.34
N VAL A 202 -5.71 17.34 -3.90
CA VAL A 202 -4.30 17.72 -3.69
C VAL A 202 -4.04 18.05 -2.22
N VAL A 203 -4.91 18.85 -1.61
CA VAL A 203 -4.73 19.30 -0.21
C VAL A 203 -4.92 18.13 0.77
N SER A 204 -5.84 17.21 0.52
CA SER A 204 -6.08 16.05 1.38
C SER A 204 -4.91 15.04 1.37
N LEU A 205 -4.22 14.89 0.24
CA LEU A 205 -3.09 13.97 0.08
C LEU A 205 -1.75 14.55 0.51
N LEU A 206 -1.63 15.89 0.58
CA LEU A 206 -0.40 16.59 0.90
C LEU A 206 0.24 16.14 2.23
N PRO A 207 -0.50 15.95 3.34
CA PRO A 207 0.09 15.47 4.59
C PRO A 207 0.74 14.09 4.45
N TYR A 208 0.10 13.17 3.73
CA TYR A 208 0.67 11.84 3.49
C TYR A 208 1.88 11.92 2.56
N PHE A 209 1.78 12.68 1.47
CA PHE A 209 2.87 12.87 0.52
C PHE A 209 4.12 13.46 1.20
N THR A 210 3.94 14.47 2.04
CA THR A 210 5.06 15.07 2.78
C THR A 210 5.67 14.08 3.78
N HIS A 211 4.85 13.30 4.49
CA HIS A 211 5.34 12.23 5.36
C HIS A 211 6.21 11.21 4.61
N ILE A 212 5.74 10.66 3.49
CA ILE A 212 6.52 9.66 2.73
C ILE A 212 7.79 10.26 2.12
N ALA A 213 7.75 11.52 1.68
CA ALA A 213 8.91 12.21 1.12
C ALA A 213 9.99 12.45 2.19
N VAL A 214 9.59 12.92 3.38
CA VAL A 214 10.50 13.10 4.52
C VAL A 214 11.07 11.75 4.97
N GLN A 215 10.24 10.71 5.05
CA GLN A 215 10.70 9.37 5.41
C GLN A 215 11.73 8.85 4.41
N ARG A 216 11.47 8.94 3.10
CA ARG A 216 12.41 8.46 2.08
C ARG A 216 13.72 9.26 2.03
N LEU A 217 13.66 10.58 2.25
CA LEU A 217 14.83 11.44 2.16
C LEU A 217 15.74 11.34 3.40
N PHE A 218 15.17 11.29 4.61
CA PHE A 218 15.93 11.37 5.86
C PHE A 218 16.08 10.02 6.58
N TYR A 219 15.13 9.11 6.42
CA TYR A 219 15.08 7.83 7.13
C TYR A 219 14.68 6.68 6.20
N PRO A 220 15.44 6.41 5.12
CA PRO A 220 15.12 5.36 4.17
C PRO A 220 15.15 3.99 4.86
N MET A 221 14.24 3.12 4.44
CA MET A 221 14.15 1.73 4.90
C MET A 221 14.89 0.82 3.91
N ASP A 222 15.25 -0.40 4.31
CA ASP A 222 16.09 -1.29 3.48
C ASP A 222 15.47 -1.55 2.09
N ASP A 223 14.13 -1.67 2.02
CA ASP A 223 13.35 -1.80 0.79
C ASP A 223 13.48 -0.56 -0.10
N HIS A 224 13.36 0.65 0.46
CA HIS A 224 13.56 1.90 -0.28
C HIS A 224 14.98 2.01 -0.87
N VAL A 225 16.00 1.66 -0.08
CA VAL A 225 17.41 1.71 -0.53
C VAL A 225 17.63 0.75 -1.70
N ILE A 226 17.11 -0.47 -1.61
CA ILE A 226 17.23 -1.48 -2.67
C ILE A 226 16.46 -1.07 -3.93
N GLN A 227 15.26 -0.49 -3.77
CA GLN A 227 14.48 0.06 -4.89
C GLN A 227 15.26 1.17 -5.61
N GLU A 228 15.85 2.11 -4.88
CA GLU A 228 16.64 3.20 -5.45
C GLU A 228 17.91 2.72 -6.15
N MET A 229 18.61 1.74 -5.58
CA MET A 229 19.79 1.13 -6.21
C MET A 229 19.44 0.47 -7.54
N LYS A 230 18.33 -0.29 -7.57
CA LYS A 230 17.85 -0.96 -8.78
C LYS A 230 17.37 0.03 -9.84
N TYR A 231 16.62 1.06 -9.43
CA TYR A 231 16.15 2.10 -10.35
C TYR A 231 17.31 2.92 -10.94
N SER A 232 18.33 3.20 -10.14
CA SER A 232 19.52 3.94 -10.57
C SER A 232 20.50 3.11 -11.41
N GLY A 233 20.23 1.82 -11.64
CA GLY A 233 21.13 0.90 -12.35
C GLY A 233 22.47 0.67 -11.62
N LYS A 234 22.52 0.91 -10.30
CA LYS A 234 23.76 0.76 -9.50
C LYS A 234 24.16 -0.70 -9.31
N ASP A 235 23.24 -1.63 -9.51
CA ASP A 235 23.53 -3.06 -9.63
C ASP A 235 24.52 -3.37 -10.77
N VAL A 236 24.47 -2.59 -11.86
CA VAL A 236 25.36 -2.76 -13.02
C VAL A 236 26.57 -1.81 -12.96
N VAL A 237 26.36 -0.57 -12.49
CA VAL A 237 27.40 0.48 -12.50
C VAL A 237 28.34 0.40 -11.29
N ASP A 238 27.85 -0.02 -10.11
CA ASP A 238 28.61 -0.10 -8.86
C ASP A 238 28.33 -1.43 -8.15
N ASP A 239 28.79 -2.52 -8.76
CA ASP A 239 28.66 -3.88 -8.22
C ASP A 239 29.27 -3.99 -6.80
N GLN A 240 30.30 -3.19 -6.46
CA GLN A 240 30.88 -3.23 -5.11
C GLN A 240 29.89 -2.80 -4.03
N MET A 241 29.12 -1.73 -4.26
CA MET A 241 28.08 -1.28 -3.34
C MET A 241 26.97 -2.35 -3.21
N TRP A 242 26.55 -2.94 -4.33
CA TRP A 242 25.54 -3.99 -4.36
C TRP A 242 25.97 -5.23 -3.57
N GLN A 243 27.18 -5.75 -3.82
CA GLN A 243 27.74 -6.90 -3.11
C GLN A 243 27.92 -6.61 -1.61
N ARG A 244 28.31 -5.38 -1.24
CA ARG A 244 28.43 -4.96 0.16
C ARG A 244 27.09 -5.06 0.87
N GLU A 245 26.03 -4.46 0.33
CA GLU A 245 24.71 -4.53 0.94
C GLU A 245 24.14 -5.95 0.96
N GLN A 246 24.40 -6.74 -0.09
CA GLN A 246 24.02 -8.14 -0.11
C GLN A 246 24.72 -8.94 1.01
N SER A 247 26.00 -8.67 1.26
CA SER A 247 26.76 -9.30 2.34
C SER A 247 26.26 -8.88 3.73
N ASN A 248 25.90 -7.60 3.90
CA ASN A 248 25.33 -7.07 5.14
C ASN A 248 23.96 -7.71 5.44
N SER A 249 23.12 -7.81 4.42
CA SER A 249 21.81 -8.49 4.48
C SER A 249 21.95 -9.93 4.98
N LYS A 250 22.88 -10.70 4.40
CA LYS A 250 23.20 -12.08 4.82
C LYS A 250 23.70 -12.14 6.26
N LYS A 251 24.61 -11.25 6.67
CA LYS A 251 25.12 -11.19 8.04
C LYS A 251 24.00 -10.93 9.06
N MET A 252 23.08 -9.99 8.79
CA MET A 252 21.91 -9.74 9.64
C MET A 252 21.02 -10.97 9.80
N THR A 253 20.93 -11.83 8.78
CA THR A 253 20.16 -13.09 8.81
C THR A 253 20.85 -14.26 9.47
N GLN A 254 22.17 -14.22 9.58
CA GLN A 254 22.94 -15.23 10.29
C GLN A 254 22.95 -15.02 11.80
N VAL A 255 22.27 -14.03 12.36
CA VAL A 255 22.19 -13.80 13.82
C VAL A 255 20.95 -14.52 14.40
N GLY A 256 21.12 -15.26 15.50
CA GLY A 256 20.01 -15.94 16.20
C GLY A 256 19.88 -17.45 15.91
N ILE A 257 18.67 -17.92 15.61
CA ILE A 257 18.36 -19.36 15.42
C ILE A 257 19.13 -19.94 14.23
N SER A 258 19.24 -19.21 13.12
CA SER A 258 20.02 -19.64 11.94
C SER A 258 21.50 -19.84 12.29
N ALA A 259 22.10 -18.92 13.06
CA ALA A 259 23.46 -19.07 13.59
C ALA A 259 23.62 -20.33 14.43
N ARG A 260 22.65 -20.60 15.31
CA ARG A 260 22.66 -21.78 16.20
C ARG A 260 22.54 -23.08 15.41
N ILE A 261 21.68 -23.12 14.39
CA ILE A 261 21.53 -24.27 13.50
C ILE A 261 22.82 -24.49 12.70
N ASP A 262 23.38 -23.45 12.10
CA ASP A 262 24.65 -23.55 11.36
C ASP A 262 25.81 -24.00 12.25
N ALA A 263 25.88 -23.49 13.49
CA ALA A 263 26.86 -23.95 14.47
C ALA A 263 26.67 -25.42 14.82
N ARG A 264 25.41 -25.88 14.96
CA ARG A 264 25.08 -27.29 15.21
C ARG A 264 25.46 -28.18 14.02
N ILE A 265 25.19 -27.74 12.79
CA ILE A 265 25.56 -28.46 11.56
C ILE A 265 27.08 -28.57 11.45
N ARG A 266 27.82 -27.48 11.69
CA ARG A 266 29.29 -27.48 11.70
C ARG A 266 29.83 -28.46 12.75
N TYR A 267 29.33 -28.38 13.98
CA TYR A 267 29.70 -29.31 15.05
C TYR A 267 29.45 -30.78 14.70
N LEU A 268 28.29 -31.10 14.11
CA LEU A 268 27.98 -32.47 13.66
C LEU A 268 28.91 -32.93 12.52
N LYS A 269 29.23 -32.03 11.60
CA LYS A 269 30.14 -32.30 10.48
C LYS A 269 31.57 -32.55 10.96
N ASP A 270 32.05 -31.76 11.91
CA ASP A 270 33.38 -31.92 12.52
C ASP A 270 33.48 -33.24 13.29
N ASN A 271 32.44 -33.60 14.04
CA ASN A 271 32.36 -34.91 14.72
C ASN A 271 32.34 -36.09 13.74
N LEU A 272 31.65 -35.95 12.60
CA LEU A 272 31.67 -36.96 11.52
C LEU A 272 33.06 -37.08 10.90
N HIS A 273 33.75 -35.96 10.64
CA HIS A 273 35.13 -35.97 10.13
C HIS A 273 36.10 -36.60 11.12
N GLN A 274 35.98 -36.30 12.42
CA GLN A 274 36.80 -36.93 13.46
C GLN A 274 36.53 -38.44 13.56
N LYS A 275 35.27 -38.88 13.53
CA LYS A 275 34.92 -40.31 13.51
C LYS A 275 35.46 -41.02 12.25
N LYS A 276 35.39 -40.37 11.09
CA LYS A 276 35.92 -40.93 9.83
C LYS A 276 37.45 -41.04 9.87
N ALA A 277 38.12 -40.05 10.43
CA ALA A 277 39.57 -40.05 10.63
C ALA A 277 40.03 -41.10 11.66
N SER A 278 39.27 -41.32 12.75
CA SER A 278 39.57 -42.36 13.74
C SER A 278 39.37 -43.77 13.16
N LEU A 279 38.31 -44.00 12.39
CA LEU A 279 38.09 -45.24 11.63
C LEU A 279 39.23 -45.49 10.65
N TYR A 280 39.67 -44.47 9.89
CA TYR A 280 40.77 -44.62 8.96
C TYR A 280 42.10 -44.94 9.67
N ARG A 281 42.38 -44.28 10.81
CA ARG A 281 43.55 -44.60 11.65
C ARG A 281 43.49 -46.00 12.26
N SER A 282 42.30 -46.49 12.60
CA SER A 282 42.10 -47.86 13.11
C SER A 282 42.29 -48.92 12.03
N VAL A 283 41.86 -48.66 10.79
CA VAL A 283 41.95 -49.61 9.68
C VAL A 283 43.32 -49.58 8.99
N SER A 284 44.01 -48.43 8.97
CA SER A 284 45.33 -48.28 8.34
C SER A 284 46.45 -49.22 8.85
N PRO A 285 46.60 -49.52 10.15
CA PRO A 285 47.58 -50.51 10.62
C PRO A 285 47.17 -51.95 10.27
N ILE A 286 45.87 -52.26 10.23
CA ILE A 286 45.35 -53.59 9.85
C ILE A 286 45.62 -53.87 8.37
N PHE A 287 45.46 -52.86 7.52
CA PHE A 287 45.78 -52.97 6.09
C PHE A 287 47.29 -53.05 5.85
N ARG A 288 48.10 -52.29 6.61
CA ARG A 288 49.57 -52.39 6.56
C ARG A 288 50.07 -53.78 6.96
N SER A 289 49.48 -54.41 7.98
CA SER A 289 49.85 -55.79 8.39
C SER A 289 49.45 -56.86 7.39
N LEU A 290 48.42 -56.62 6.55
CA LEU A 290 48.02 -57.54 5.48
C LEU A 290 48.94 -57.45 4.25
N THR A 291 49.55 -56.28 4.00
CA THR A 291 50.50 -56.07 2.89
C THR A 291 51.96 -56.34 3.23
N SER A 292 52.32 -56.51 4.50
CA SER A 292 53.69 -56.77 4.96
C SER A 292 54.00 -58.25 5.21
N SER A 293 53.20 -59.16 4.67
CA SER A 293 53.52 -60.59 4.63
C SER A 293 54.67 -60.82 3.65
N PRO A 294 55.82 -61.41 4.05
CA PRO A 294 56.89 -61.71 3.12
C PRO A 294 56.40 -62.75 2.11
N MET A 295 56.45 -62.42 0.82
CA MET A 295 56.33 -63.39 -0.27
C MET A 295 57.50 -64.37 -0.12
N PHE A 296 57.23 -65.55 0.45
CA PHE A 296 58.11 -66.71 0.33
C PHE A 296 58.17 -67.10 -1.16
N TYR A 297 59.26 -66.73 -1.82
CA TYR A 297 59.71 -67.39 -3.05
C TYR A 297 60.79 -68.41 -2.67
N PHE A 298 60.68 -69.57 -3.33
CA PHE A 298 61.50 -70.78 -3.29
C PHE A 298 62.97 -70.63 -2.87
#